data_AF-A6MKL1-F1
#
_entry.id   AF-A6MKL1-F1
#
_cell.length_a   1.000
_cell.length_b   1.000
_cell.length_c   1.000
_cell.angle_alpha   90.00
_cell.angle_beta   90.00
_cell.angle_gamma   90.00
#
_symmetry.space_group_name_H-M   'P 1'
#
loop_
_entity.id
_entity.type
_entity.pdbx_description
1 polymer ?
#
loop_
_entity_poly.entity_id
_entity_poly.type
_entity_poly.pdbx_seq_one_letter_code
_entity_poly.pdbx_strand_id
1 'polypeptide(L)'
;FEEPRVIDLWDLAQSANLTEKELQALREELKHFEAKIEKHNHYQKQLEIAHEKLRHAESVGDGERVSRSREKHALLEGRTKELGYTVKKHLQDLSSRISRARHNEL
;
A
#
# COMPACT_ATOMS: atom_id res chain seq x y z
N PHE A 1 -12.70 4.40 -6.21
CA PHE A 1 -11.29 4.07 -5.97
C PHE A 1 -10.48 5.31 -6.31
N GLU A 2 -9.54 5.69 -5.47
CA GLU A 2 -8.65 6.85 -5.67
C GLU A 2 -7.26 6.45 -6.18
N GLU A 3 -6.85 5.21 -5.89
CA GLU A 3 -5.57 4.69 -6.37
C GLU A 3 -5.70 4.21 -7.83
N PRO A 4 -4.92 4.76 -8.78
CA PRO A 4 -5.00 4.39 -10.20
C PRO A 4 -4.89 2.88 -10.44
N ARG A 5 -3.98 2.21 -9.72
CA ARG A 5 -3.78 0.76 -9.83
C ARG A 5 -5.01 -0.06 -9.42
N VAL A 6 -5.80 0.44 -8.48
CA VAL A 6 -7.04 -0.21 -8.03
C VAL A 6 -8.16 0.02 -9.03
N ILE A 7 -8.22 1.21 -9.62
CA ILE A 7 -9.14 1.54 -10.71
C ILE A 7 -8.87 0.62 -11.91
N ASP A 8 -7.61 0.50 -12.33
CA ASP A 8 -7.22 -0.35 -13.47
C ASP A 8 -7.59 -1.82 -13.23
N LEU A 9 -7.34 -2.35 -12.02
CA LEU A 9 -7.75 -3.71 -11.67
C LEU A 9 -9.27 -3.89 -11.69
N TRP A 10 -10.00 -2.90 -11.19
CA TRP A 10 -11.46 -2.96 -11.18
C TRP A 10 -12.02 -2.94 -12.60
N ASP A 11 -11.51 -2.07 -13.46
CA ASP A 11 -11.91 -1.98 -14.87
C ASP A 11 -11.64 -3.31 -15.60
N LEU A 12 -10.43 -3.87 -15.41
CA LEU A 12 -10.07 -5.20 -15.92
C LEU A 12 -11.02 -6.29 -15.42
N ALA A 13 -11.39 -6.26 -14.14
CA ALA A 13 -12.31 -7.24 -13.55
C ALA A 13 -13.75 -7.10 -14.08
N GLN A 14 -14.21 -5.88 -14.33
CA GLN A 14 -15.52 -5.64 -14.96
C GLN A 14 -15.56 -6.19 -16.39
N SER A 15 -14.44 -6.15 -17.10
CA SER A 15 -14.29 -6.75 -18.44
C SER A 15 -13.99 -8.26 -18.42
N ALA A 16 -13.70 -8.83 -17.25
CA ALA A 16 -13.42 -10.25 -17.09
C ALA A 16 -14.71 -11.05 -17.01
N ASN A 17 -14.64 -12.35 -17.33
CA ASN A 17 -15.78 -13.26 -17.33
C ASN A 17 -16.16 -13.73 -15.91
N LEU A 18 -16.20 -12.81 -14.96
CA LEU A 18 -16.52 -13.05 -13.55
C LEU A 18 -18.03 -13.05 -13.32
N THR A 19 -18.50 -13.88 -12.42
CA THR A 19 -19.90 -13.82 -11.98
C THR A 19 -20.15 -12.58 -11.10
N GLU A 20 -21.40 -12.13 -10.99
CA GLU A 20 -21.76 -10.99 -10.13
C GLU A 20 -21.30 -11.18 -8.67
N LYS A 21 -21.36 -12.42 -8.16
CA LYS A 21 -20.89 -12.75 -6.81
C LYS A 21 -19.38 -12.56 -6.65
N GLU A 22 -18.60 -13.02 -7.63
CA GLU A 22 -17.14 -12.86 -7.62
C GLU A 22 -16.74 -11.40 -7.80
N LEU A 23 -17.42 -10.68 -8.68
CA LEU A 23 -17.22 -9.25 -8.89
C LEU A 23 -17.53 -8.45 -7.62
N GLN A 24 -18.61 -8.79 -6.91
CA GLN A 24 -18.96 -8.18 -5.62
C GLN A 24 -17.88 -8.45 -4.56
N ALA A 25 -17.43 -9.70 -4.43
CA ALA A 25 -16.37 -10.08 -3.49
C ALA A 25 -15.05 -9.35 -3.81
N LEU A 26 -14.68 -9.28 -5.09
CA LEU A 26 -13.49 -8.56 -5.54
C LEU A 26 -13.61 -7.06 -5.26
N ARG A 27 -14.79 -6.46 -5.42
CA ARG A 27 -15.05 -5.06 -5.11
C ARG A 27 -14.78 -4.76 -3.64
N GLU A 28 -15.23 -5.63 -2.74
CA GLU A 28 -14.97 -5.51 -1.30
C GLU A 28 -13.47 -5.66 -1.00
N GLU A 29 -12.81 -6.63 -1.62
CA GLU A 29 -11.37 -6.86 -1.49
C GLU A 29 -10.55 -5.64 -1.95
N LEU A 30 -10.92 -5.03 -3.08
CA LEU A 30 -10.32 -3.81 -3.61
C LEU A 30 -10.55 -2.60 -2.69
N LYS A 31 -11.72 -2.49 -2.05
CA LYS A 31 -11.97 -1.43 -1.04
C LYS A 31 -11.07 -1.59 0.18
N HIS A 32 -10.91 -2.82 0.69
CA HIS A 32 -9.99 -3.11 1.78
C HIS A 32 -8.53 -2.83 1.39
N PHE A 33 -8.18 -3.15 0.15
CA PHE A 33 -6.87 -2.91 -0.41
C PHE A 33 -6.57 -1.40 -0.54
N GLU A 34 -7.53 -0.60 -1.02
CA GLU A 34 -7.43 0.86 -1.08
C GLU A 34 -7.20 1.47 0.31
N ALA A 35 -7.97 1.06 1.33
CA ALA A 35 -7.74 1.51 2.70
C ALA A 35 -6.34 1.12 3.23
N LYS A 36 -5.77 0.01 2.77
CA LYS A 36 -4.41 -0.42 3.12
C LYS A 36 -3.35 0.45 2.45
N ILE A 37 -3.57 0.83 1.19
CA ILE A 37 -2.72 1.78 0.46
C ILE A 37 -2.78 3.16 1.10
N GLU A 38 -3.97 3.64 1.47
CA GLU A 38 -4.14 4.91 2.16
C GLU A 38 -3.36 4.94 3.48
N LYS A 39 -3.46 3.86 4.28
CA LYS A 39 -2.64 3.70 5.49
C LYS A 39 -1.14 3.73 5.17
N HIS A 40 -0.68 3.01 4.14
CA HIS A 40 0.72 3.03 3.72
C HIS A 40 1.16 4.45 3.35
N ASN A 41 0.38 5.17 2.56
CA ASN A 41 0.67 6.56 2.17
C ASN A 41 0.71 7.49 3.38
N HIS A 42 -0.18 7.30 4.36
CA HIS A 42 -0.13 8.02 5.63
C HIS A 42 1.17 7.74 6.40
N TYR A 43 1.57 6.47 6.53
CA TYR A 43 2.82 6.10 7.19
C TYR A 43 4.05 6.64 6.45
N GLN A 44 4.05 6.65 5.11
CA GLN A 44 5.11 7.28 4.32
C GLN A 44 5.24 8.78 4.62
N LYS A 45 4.13 9.52 4.67
CA LYS A 45 4.15 10.94 5.04
C LYS A 45 4.69 11.16 6.46
N GLN A 46 4.28 10.32 7.41
CA GLN A 46 4.82 10.37 8.78
C GLN A 46 6.32 10.05 8.83
N LEU A 47 6.78 9.11 8.01
CA LEU A 47 8.20 8.78 7.88
C LEU A 47 9.00 9.95 7.32
N GLU A 48 8.50 10.63 6.30
CA GLU A 48 9.13 11.82 5.72
C GLU A 48 9.29 12.94 6.74
N ILE A 49 8.22 13.23 7.50
CA ILE A 49 8.26 14.21 8.59
C ILE A 49 9.27 13.79 9.68
N ALA A 50 9.33 12.50 10.02
CA ALA A 50 10.30 11.99 10.98
C ALA A 50 11.74 12.09 10.46
N HIS A 51 11.93 11.89 9.15
CA HIS A 51 13.22 12.01 8.47
C HIS A 51 13.71 13.46 8.47
N GLU A 52 12.85 14.42 8.16
CA GLU A 52 13.18 15.85 8.25
C GLU A 52 13.53 16.27 9.67
N LYS A 53 12.77 15.81 10.67
CA LYS A 53 13.07 16.06 12.09
C LYS A 53 14.40 15.47 12.51
N LEU A 54 14.74 14.27 12.04
CA LEU A 54 16.04 13.64 12.29
C LEU A 54 17.17 14.50 11.70
N ARG A 55 17.08 14.88 10.43
CA ARG A 55 18.10 15.73 9.78
C ARG A 55 18.28 17.06 10.49
N HIS A 56 17.18 17.67 10.95
CA HIS A 56 17.25 18.91 11.72
C HIS A 56 17.92 18.69 13.08
N ALA A 57 17.55 17.63 13.81
CA ALA A 57 18.17 17.25 15.08
C ALA A 57 19.68 16.97 14.94
N GLU A 58 20.08 16.31 13.85
CA GLU A 58 21.49 16.07 13.51
C GLU A 58 22.23 17.38 13.23
N SER A 59 21.59 18.32 12.53
CA SER A 59 22.16 19.64 12.24
C SER A 59 22.32 20.52 13.48
N VAL A 60 21.46 20.39 14.51
CA VAL A 60 21.59 21.15 15.77
C VAL A 60 22.51 20.47 16.79
N GLY A 61 22.99 19.25 16.53
CA GLY A 61 23.95 18.55 17.40
C GLY A 61 23.37 18.00 18.70
N ASP A 62 22.04 17.88 18.81
CA ASP A 62 21.37 17.32 20.00
C ASP A 62 21.36 15.79 19.93
N GLY A 63 22.43 15.16 20.45
CA GLY A 63 22.64 13.71 20.37
C GLY A 63 21.51 12.86 20.98
N GLU A 64 20.84 13.34 22.04
CA GLU A 64 19.71 12.62 22.65
C GLU A 64 18.47 12.67 21.74
N ARG A 65 18.16 13.84 21.17
CA ARG A 65 17.05 13.98 20.20
C ARG A 65 17.32 13.23 18.90
N VAL A 66 18.57 13.19 18.44
CA VAL A 66 18.98 12.40 17.26
C VAL A 66 18.70 10.92 17.49
N SER A 67 19.13 10.37 18.64
CA SER A 67 18.93 8.95 18.96
C SER A 67 17.44 8.58 18.97
N ARG A 68 16.60 9.34 19.68
CA ARG A 68 15.14 9.12 19.71
C ARG A 68 14.47 9.27 18.34
N SER A 69 14.88 10.27 17.57
CA SER A 69 14.32 10.52 16.24
C SER A 69 14.72 9.41 15.25
N ARG A 70 15.94 8.89 15.36
CA ARG A 70 16.46 7.80 14.54
C ARG A 70 15.72 6.50 14.81
N GLU A 71 15.47 6.18 16.09
CA GLU A 71 14.69 5.00 16.47
C GLU A 71 13.25 5.08 15.94
N LYS A 72 12.60 6.23 16.11
CA LYS A 72 11.26 6.47 15.57
C LYS A 72 11.22 6.37 14.05
N HIS A 73 12.21 6.94 13.36
CA HIS A 73 12.35 6.83 11.91
C HIS A 73 12.50 5.36 11.48
N ALA A 74 13.38 4.59 12.12
CA ALA A 74 13.60 3.19 11.81
C ALA A 74 12.32 2.34 11.99
N LEU A 75 11.56 2.58 13.07
CA LEU A 75 10.29 1.89 13.32
C LEU A 75 9.24 2.21 12.24
N LEU A 76 9.10 3.49 11.89
CA LEU A 76 8.19 3.93 10.83
C LEU A 76 8.61 3.39 9.46
N GLU A 77 9.91 3.35 9.18
CA GLU A 77 10.45 2.82 7.93
C GLU A 77 10.16 1.33 7.80
N GLY A 78 10.38 0.55 8.86
CA GLY A 78 10.07 -0.88 8.89
C GLY A 78 8.59 -1.15 8.60
N ARG A 79 7.69 -0.46 9.31
CA ARG A 79 6.23 -0.58 9.09
C ARG A 79 5.82 -0.17 7.68
N THR A 80 6.40 0.91 7.17
CA THR A 80 6.13 1.39 5.81
C THR A 80 6.56 0.35 4.78
N LYS A 81 7.76 -0.21 4.90
CA LYS A 81 8.26 -1.27 4.01
C LYS A 81 7.40 -2.53 4.05
N GLU A 82 7.00 -2.97 5.24
CA GLU A 82 6.13 -4.13 5.42
C GLU A 82 4.75 -3.94 4.79
N LEU A 83 4.13 -2.77 5.01
CA LEU A 83 2.87 -2.40 4.37
C LEU A 83 3.01 -2.34 2.86
N GLY A 84 4.08 -1.73 2.36
CA GLY A 84 4.38 -1.64 0.92
C GLY A 84 4.56 -3.01 0.27
N TYR A 85 5.26 -3.93 0.94
CA TYR A 85 5.41 -5.31 0.48
C TYR A 85 4.05 -6.04 0.46
N THR A 86 3.27 -5.89 1.53
CA THR A 86 1.93 -6.48 1.63
C THR A 86 1.03 -5.96 0.52
N VAL A 87 1.07 -4.65 0.24
CA VAL A 87 0.30 -4.01 -0.83
C VAL A 87 0.71 -4.57 -2.19
N LYS A 88 2.01 -4.66 -2.49
CA LYS A 88 2.48 -5.26 -3.75
C LYS A 88 2.04 -6.71 -3.91
N LYS A 89 2.12 -7.51 -2.85
CA LYS A 89 1.71 -8.92 -2.86
C LYS A 89 0.21 -9.08 -3.14
N HIS A 90 -0.64 -8.29 -2.48
CA HIS A 90 -2.09 -8.30 -2.73
C HIS A 90 -2.40 -7.86 -4.16
N LEU A 91 -1.73 -6.81 -4.67
CA LEU A 91 -1.91 -6.35 -6.05
C LEU A 91 -1.59 -7.45 -7.06
N GLN A 92 -0.46 -8.16 -6.88
CA GLN A 92 -0.06 -9.26 -7.75
C GLN A 92 -1.05 -10.43 -7.69
N ASP A 93 -1.54 -10.77 -6.50
CA ASP A 93 -2.55 -11.82 -6.34
C ASP A 93 -3.86 -11.48 -7.05
N LEU A 94 -4.38 -10.27 -6.81
CA LEU A 94 -5.60 -9.75 -7.45
C LEU A 94 -5.44 -9.72 -8.99
N SER A 95 -4.34 -9.16 -9.48
CA SER A 95 -4.03 -9.12 -10.91
C SER A 95 -3.96 -10.52 -11.52
N SER A 96 -3.36 -11.49 -10.82
CA SER A 96 -3.26 -12.87 -11.27
C SER A 96 -4.62 -13.55 -11.30
N ARG A 97 -5.48 -13.33 -10.29
CA ARG A 97 -6.85 -13.85 -10.22
C ARG A 97 -7.72 -13.30 -11.36
N ILE A 98 -7.69 -11.99 -11.58
CA ILE A 98 -8.44 -11.33 -12.66
C ILE A 98 -7.96 -11.82 -14.03
N SER A 99 -6.64 -11.91 -14.23
CA SER A 99 -6.07 -12.43 -15.47
C SER A 99 -6.51 -13.87 -15.74
N ARG A 100 -6.47 -14.75 -14.73
CA ARG A 100 -6.97 -16.13 -14.84
C ARG A 100 -8.46 -16.17 -15.19
N ALA A 101 -9.28 -15.37 -14.51
CA ALA A 101 -10.72 -15.31 -14.78
C ALA A 101 -11.03 -14.85 -16.22
N ARG A 102 -10.21 -13.96 -16.78
CA ARG A 102 -10.30 -13.53 -18.17
C ARG A 102 -9.87 -14.61 -19.16
N HIS A 103 -8.90 -15.44 -18.80
CA HIS A 103 -8.36 -16.51 -19.67
C HIS A 103 -9.02 -17.88 -19.47
N ASN A 104 -10.03 -18.00 -18.61
CA ASN A 104 -10.69 -19.29 -18.31
C ASN A 104 -11.67 -19.74 -19.42
N GLU A 105 -11.34 -19.45 -20.68
CA GLU A 105 -11.93 -20.10 -21.85
C GLU A 105 -11.25 -21.45 -22.07
N LEU A 106 -11.75 -22.51 -21.41
CA LEU A 106 -11.66 -23.91 -21.86
C LEU A 106 -12.85 -24.70 -21.30
#